data_AF-A0A6N9HKY5-F1
#
_entry.id   AF-A0A6N9HKY5-F1
#
_cell.length_a   1.000
_cell.length_b   1.000
_cell.length_c   1.000
_cell.angle_alpha   90.00
_cell.angle_beta   90.00
_cell.angle_gamma   90.00
#
_symmetry.space_group_name_H-M   'P 1'
#
loop_
_entity.id
_entity.type
_entity.pdbx_description
1 polymer ?
#
loop_
_entity_poly.entity_id
_entity_poly.type
_entity_poly.pdbx_seq_one_letter_code
_entity_poly.pdbx_strand_id
1 'polypeptide(L)'
;MLSIYKIAPVMLAVACQLALAAEPSRISVHTLAAGKEVARIQLPVGPPHSLQVEANQVEHEKGGVTRARGNVRVTIRNGSSSSGSTTITGEEIIVRRKVLDARELAAIRALESMGAPGKRDAARDRKELARLKTIITSHGWPGARFAGPELAANAFTVLMRTPPKEMEALLPALREAQAQNDVPGAQLAQAEDRLLVAKGQPQRYGTQLASGKPVIIEDESALDIRRKMLGLPPMPTTSGQ
;
A
#
# COMPACT_ATOMS: atom_id res chain seq x y z
N MET A 1 1.76 -50.87 40.51
CA MET A 1 1.07 -50.59 39.23
C MET A 1 1.51 -49.21 38.75
N LEU A 2 1.52 -49.01 37.43
CA LEU A 2 2.47 -48.21 36.67
C LEU A 2 2.43 -46.67 36.86
N SER A 3 3.65 -46.13 36.75
CA SER A 3 4.07 -44.74 36.54
C SER A 3 3.24 -43.98 35.49
N ILE A 4 2.73 -42.80 35.85
CA ILE A 4 2.11 -41.84 34.93
C ILE A 4 3.18 -40.88 34.44
N TYR A 5 3.49 -40.97 33.14
CA TYR A 5 4.54 -40.22 32.47
C TYR A 5 4.25 -38.70 32.44
N LYS A 6 5.23 -37.91 32.91
CA LYS A 6 5.40 -36.50 32.53
C LYS A 6 5.76 -36.45 31.04
N ILE A 7 4.83 -36.00 30.20
CA ILE A 7 5.13 -35.69 28.79
C ILE A 7 5.42 -34.18 28.72
N ALA A 8 6.68 -33.86 28.44
CA ALA A 8 7.11 -32.51 28.07
C ALA A 8 6.46 -32.10 26.74
N PRO A 9 6.04 -30.83 26.54
CA PRO A 9 5.64 -30.39 25.22
C PRO A 9 6.90 -30.24 24.37
N VAL A 10 7.09 -31.20 23.46
CA VAL A 10 8.03 -31.11 22.34
C VAL A 10 7.62 -29.92 21.48
N MET A 11 8.58 -29.05 21.21
CA MET A 11 8.47 -27.92 20.29
C MET A 11 8.12 -28.45 18.89
N LEU A 12 6.83 -28.44 18.56
CA LEU A 12 6.34 -28.89 17.26
C LEU A 12 6.42 -27.72 16.28
N ALA A 13 7.55 -27.58 15.60
CA ALA A 13 7.68 -26.71 14.44
C ALA A 13 6.81 -27.28 13.30
N VAL A 14 5.56 -26.82 13.19
CA VAL A 14 4.68 -27.19 12.07
C VAL A 14 5.09 -26.36 10.85
N ALA A 15 5.98 -26.91 10.03
CA ALA A 15 6.25 -26.42 8.69
C ALA A 15 5.17 -26.97 7.74
N CYS A 16 4.08 -26.23 7.54
CA CYS A 16 3.08 -26.57 6.52
C CYS A 16 3.50 -25.95 5.18
N GLN A 17 4.17 -26.73 4.33
CA GLN A 17 4.39 -26.40 2.92
C GLN A 17 3.31 -27.10 2.08
N LEU A 18 2.33 -26.32 1.62
CA LEU A 18 1.41 -26.72 0.55
C LEU A 18 1.47 -25.66 -0.55
N ALA A 19 2.23 -25.99 -1.60
CA ALA A 19 2.32 -25.22 -2.83
C ALA A 19 1.14 -25.58 -3.76
N LEU A 20 -0.08 -25.19 -3.39
CA LEU A 20 -1.07 -24.79 -4.39
C LEU A 20 -0.80 -23.31 -4.70
N ALA A 21 -0.96 -22.90 -5.96
CA ALA A 21 -0.92 -21.48 -6.33
C ALA A 21 -1.85 -20.71 -5.38
N ALA A 22 -1.26 -20.02 -4.41
CA ALA A 22 -2.00 -19.53 -3.26
C ALA A 22 -3.03 -18.52 -3.78
N GLU A 23 -4.32 -18.77 -3.53
CA GLU A 23 -5.38 -17.86 -3.96
C GLU A 23 -5.03 -16.42 -3.54
N PRO A 24 -5.22 -15.43 -4.45
CA PRO A 24 -4.85 -14.06 -4.20
C PRO A 24 -5.57 -13.60 -2.94
N SER A 25 -4.81 -13.18 -1.95
CA SER A 25 -5.31 -12.95 -0.62
C SER A 25 -4.66 -11.74 0.00
N ARG A 26 -5.46 -11.05 0.82
CA ARG A 26 -5.02 -9.94 1.63
C ARG A 26 -4.57 -10.48 2.97
N ILE A 27 -3.33 -10.16 3.33
CA ILE A 27 -2.73 -10.64 4.57
C ILE A 27 -2.48 -9.44 5.48
N SER A 28 -2.90 -9.53 6.73
CA SER A 28 -2.56 -8.56 7.77
C SER A 28 -1.96 -9.24 8.98
N VAL A 29 -0.92 -8.63 9.53
CA VAL A 29 -0.22 -9.06 10.74
C VAL A 29 -0.48 -8.01 11.81
N HIS A 30 -1.12 -8.43 12.90
CA HIS A 30 -1.50 -7.59 14.02
C HIS A 30 -0.65 -7.99 15.21
N THR A 31 0.15 -7.07 15.75
CA THR A 31 0.93 -7.29 16.96
C THR A 31 0.17 -6.74 18.15
N LEU A 32 0.01 -7.58 19.17
CA LEU A 32 -0.70 -7.23 20.40
C LEU A 32 0.27 -7.20 21.58
N ALA A 33 0.03 -6.27 22.51
CA ALA A 33 0.66 -6.22 23.81
C ALA A 33 -0.43 -6.12 24.88
N ALA A 34 -0.44 -7.06 25.83
CA ALA A 34 -1.47 -7.17 26.87
C ALA A 34 -2.91 -7.14 26.29
N GLY A 35 -3.12 -7.83 25.16
CA GLY A 35 -4.42 -7.90 24.46
C GLY A 35 -4.82 -6.65 23.67
N LYS A 36 -3.99 -5.60 23.62
CA LYS A 36 -4.23 -4.39 22.81
C LYS A 36 -3.38 -4.39 21.54
N GLU A 37 -3.99 -4.05 20.40
CA GLU A 37 -3.25 -3.89 19.14
C GLU A 37 -2.30 -2.70 19.25
N VAL A 38 -1.00 -2.97 19.13
CA VAL A 38 0.06 -1.95 19.16
C VAL A 38 0.65 -1.69 17.77
N ALA A 39 0.53 -2.65 16.86
CA ALA A 39 0.93 -2.48 15.47
C ALA A 39 0.07 -3.31 14.53
N ARG A 40 -0.11 -2.81 13.31
CA ARG A 40 -0.76 -3.53 12.22
C ARG A 40 0.03 -3.32 10.94
N ILE A 41 0.41 -4.42 10.31
CA ILE A 41 1.05 -4.43 9.00
C ILE A 41 0.09 -5.10 8.02
N GLN A 42 -0.14 -4.47 6.88
CA GLN A 42 -0.89 -5.07 5.79
C GLN A 42 0.07 -5.36 4.64
N LEU A 43 0.14 -6.62 4.24
CA LEU A 43 1.00 -7.01 3.14
C LEU A 43 0.36 -6.56 1.81
N PRO A 44 1.17 -6.05 0.87
CA PRO A 44 0.67 -5.68 -0.45
C PRO A 44 0.11 -6.92 -1.15
N VAL A 45 -0.98 -6.73 -1.86
CA VAL A 45 -1.52 -7.73 -2.79
C VAL A 45 -0.52 -7.86 -3.95
N GLY A 46 -0.11 -9.09 -4.27
CA GLY A 46 0.95 -9.35 -5.23
C GLY A 46 1.35 -10.83 -5.28
N PRO A 47 2.59 -11.15 -5.69
CA PRO A 47 3.10 -12.51 -5.66
C PRO A 47 2.87 -13.17 -4.29
N PRO A 48 2.66 -14.49 -4.24
CA PRO A 48 2.36 -15.17 -3.00
C PRO A 48 3.49 -14.96 -1.98
N HIS A 49 3.17 -14.31 -0.86
CA HIS A 49 4.06 -14.22 0.28
C HIS A 49 4.07 -15.57 0.99
N SER A 50 5.26 -16.10 1.28
CA SER A 50 5.36 -17.20 2.23
C SER A 50 5.44 -16.64 3.65
N LEU A 51 4.58 -17.12 4.54
CA LEU A 51 4.60 -16.77 5.96
C LEU A 51 4.94 -18.00 6.78
N GLN A 52 5.92 -17.85 7.66
CA GLN A 52 6.31 -18.84 8.64
C GLN A 52 6.05 -18.24 10.03
N VAL A 53 5.28 -18.93 10.86
CA VAL A 53 4.91 -18.50 12.21
C VAL A 53 5.49 -19.48 13.21
N GLU A 54 6.32 -19.00 14.13
CA GLU A 54 6.92 -19.76 15.22
C GLU A 54 6.50 -19.13 16.54
N ALA A 55 6.01 -19.93 17.50
CA ALA A 55 5.59 -19.46 18.82
C ALA A 55 5.48 -20.64 19.80
N ASN A 56 5.32 -20.33 21.09
CA ASN A 56 5.02 -21.33 22.11
C ASN A 56 3.63 -21.96 21.89
N GLN A 57 2.66 -21.17 21.41
CA GLN A 57 1.30 -21.62 21.08
C GLN A 57 0.86 -21.00 19.75
N VAL A 58 0.25 -21.82 18.88
CA VAL A 58 -0.33 -21.40 17.60
C VAL A 58 -1.72 -22.02 17.47
N GLU A 59 -2.72 -21.17 17.30
CA GLU A 59 -4.13 -21.54 17.10
C GLU A 59 -4.58 -21.09 15.71
N HIS A 60 -5.29 -21.96 15.00
CA HIS A 60 -5.90 -21.65 13.72
C HIS A 60 -7.41 -21.54 13.90
N GLU A 61 -7.95 -20.37 13.61
CA GLU A 61 -9.39 -20.08 13.66
C GLU A 61 -9.99 -20.18 12.24
N LYS A 62 -11.32 -20.35 12.17
CA LYS A 62 -12.05 -20.31 10.90
C LYS A 62 -11.85 -18.94 10.23
N GLY A 63 -11.85 -18.93 8.89
CA GLY A 63 -11.72 -17.69 8.11
C GLY A 63 -10.28 -17.20 7.91
N GLY A 64 -9.29 -18.08 8.05
CA GLY A 64 -7.89 -17.76 7.73
C GLY A 64 -7.18 -16.92 8.78
N VAL A 65 -7.61 -17.00 10.04
CA VAL A 65 -6.98 -16.29 11.16
C VAL A 65 -6.07 -17.26 11.91
N THR A 66 -4.82 -16.86 12.12
CA THR A 66 -3.82 -17.59 12.91
C THR A 66 -3.42 -16.72 14.08
N ARG A 67 -3.62 -17.22 15.30
CA ARG A 67 -3.26 -16.55 16.54
C ARG A 67 -2.07 -17.25 17.16
N ALA A 68 -0.99 -16.51 17.38
CA ALA A 68 0.25 -17.03 17.95
C ALA A 68 0.58 -16.30 19.26
N ARG A 69 1.03 -17.03 20.28
CA ARG A 69 1.36 -16.50 21.62
C ARG A 69 2.64 -17.08 22.19
N GLY A 70 3.40 -16.22 22.88
CA GLY A 70 4.66 -16.52 23.57
C GLY A 70 5.83 -16.66 22.59
N ASN A 71 6.84 -15.79 22.73
CA ASN A 71 8.04 -15.76 21.89
C ASN A 71 7.75 -15.85 20.39
N VAL A 72 6.73 -15.11 19.93
CA VAL A 72 6.24 -15.22 18.56
C VAL A 72 7.26 -14.61 17.60
N ARG A 73 7.52 -15.32 16.50
CA ARG A 73 8.32 -14.90 15.36
C ARG A 73 7.55 -15.21 14.08
N VAL A 74 7.14 -14.16 13.37
CA VAL A 74 6.52 -14.26 12.04
C VAL A 74 7.54 -13.83 11.00
N THR A 75 7.95 -14.75 10.16
CA THR A 75 8.86 -14.50 9.03
C THR A 75 8.05 -14.42 7.74
N ILE A 76 8.09 -13.27 7.08
CA ILE A 76 7.44 -13.02 5.80
C ILE A 76 8.54 -13.03 4.73
N ARG A 77 8.45 -13.92 3.75
CA ARG A 77 9.32 -13.89 2.55
C ARG A 77 8.49 -13.52 1.34
N ASN A 78 8.94 -12.49 0.62
CA ASN A 78 8.33 -12.07 -0.63
C ASN A 78 8.71 -13.07 -1.74
N GLY A 79 7.73 -13.58 -2.47
CA GLY A 79 7.93 -14.61 -3.50
C GLY A 79 8.74 -14.14 -4.71
N SER A 80 8.89 -12.83 -4.94
CA SER A 80 9.57 -12.28 -6.13
C SER A 80 11.03 -11.84 -5.93
N SER A 81 11.56 -11.84 -4.69
CA SER A 81 12.91 -11.33 -4.41
C SER A 81 13.70 -12.27 -3.50
N SER A 82 14.87 -12.72 -3.95
CA SER A 82 15.80 -13.58 -3.20
C SER A 82 16.47 -12.93 -1.97
N SER A 83 16.12 -11.68 -1.60
CA SER A 83 16.95 -10.90 -0.66
C SER A 83 16.20 -10.18 0.48
N GLY A 84 14.93 -10.49 0.76
CA GLY A 84 14.24 -9.83 1.88
C GLY A 84 13.28 -10.76 2.60
N SER A 85 13.69 -11.28 3.77
CA SER A 85 12.74 -11.75 4.78
C SER A 85 12.52 -10.64 5.80
N THR A 86 11.26 -10.33 6.08
CA THR A 86 10.90 -9.46 7.21
C THR A 86 10.49 -10.33 8.36
N THR A 87 11.13 -10.16 9.51
CA THR A 87 10.76 -10.88 10.73
C THR A 87 10.08 -9.93 11.70
N ILE A 88 8.89 -10.30 12.16
CA ILE A 88 8.13 -9.58 13.17
C ILE A 88 8.13 -10.46 14.43
N THR A 89 8.51 -9.87 15.57
CA THR A 89 8.53 -10.56 16.85
C THR A 89 7.59 -9.91 17.86
N GLY A 90 7.00 -10.70 18.76
CA GLY A 90 6.15 -10.18 19.82
C GLY A 90 5.64 -11.26 20.78
N GLU A 91 4.90 -10.84 21.80
CA GLU A 91 4.25 -11.75 22.76
C GLU A 91 2.98 -12.37 22.19
N GLU A 92 2.20 -11.61 21.43
CA GLU A 92 1.00 -12.08 20.77
C GLU A 92 0.91 -11.47 19.37
N ILE A 93 0.74 -12.31 18.35
CA ILE A 93 0.56 -11.88 16.96
C ILE A 93 -0.64 -12.61 16.35
N ILE A 94 -1.49 -11.86 15.66
CA ILE A 94 -2.61 -12.39 14.88
C ILE A 94 -2.32 -12.14 13.40
N VAL A 95 -2.21 -13.21 12.63
CA VAL A 95 -2.13 -13.15 11.17
C VAL A 95 -3.53 -13.43 10.61
N ARG A 96 -4.06 -12.53 9.79
CA ARG A 96 -5.33 -12.71 9.09
C ARG A 96 -5.07 -12.83 7.61
N ARG A 97 -5.63 -13.85 6.97
CA ARG A 97 -5.61 -14.06 5.52
C ARG A 97 -7.04 -14.07 5.00
N LYS A 98 -7.41 -13.05 4.22
CA LYS A 98 -8.69 -12.97 3.52
C LYS A 98 -8.46 -13.25 2.04
N VAL A 99 -9.09 -14.28 1.49
CA VAL A 99 -9.12 -14.48 0.02
C VAL A 99 -9.89 -13.32 -0.61
N LEU A 100 -9.36 -12.77 -1.70
CA LEU A 100 -10.01 -11.66 -2.40
C LEU A 100 -11.32 -12.14 -3.03
N ASP A 101 -12.38 -11.35 -2.86
CA ASP A 101 -13.65 -11.64 -3.52
C ASP A 101 -13.61 -11.32 -5.03
N ALA A 102 -14.66 -11.71 -5.75
CA ALA A 102 -14.71 -11.51 -7.20
C ALA A 102 -14.65 -10.03 -7.63
N ARG A 103 -15.14 -9.10 -6.81
CA ARG A 103 -15.10 -7.66 -7.10
C ARG A 103 -13.69 -7.11 -6.87
N GLU A 104 -13.06 -7.48 -5.76
CA GLU A 104 -11.68 -7.14 -5.45
C GLU A 104 -10.74 -7.66 -6.56
N LEU A 105 -10.90 -8.92 -6.99
CA LEU A 105 -10.11 -9.50 -8.05
C LEU A 105 -10.32 -8.80 -9.41
N ALA A 106 -11.57 -8.44 -9.73
CA ALA A 106 -11.86 -7.68 -10.94
C ALA A 106 -11.22 -6.28 -10.92
N ALA A 107 -11.20 -5.61 -9.77
CA ALA A 107 -10.52 -4.32 -9.61
C ALA A 107 -9.01 -4.44 -9.79
N ILE A 108 -8.38 -5.46 -9.19
CA ILE A 108 -6.93 -5.74 -9.38
C ILE A 108 -6.61 -5.98 -10.86
N ARG A 109 -7.35 -6.87 -11.53
CA ARG A 109 -7.16 -7.14 -12.96
C ARG A 109 -7.38 -5.91 -13.83
N ALA A 110 -8.32 -5.04 -13.46
CA ALA A 110 -8.52 -3.80 -14.18
C ALA A 110 -7.26 -2.91 -14.10
N LEU A 111 -6.64 -2.81 -12.91
CA LEU A 111 -5.43 -2.01 -12.67
C LEU A 111 -4.19 -2.55 -13.40
N GLU A 112 -4.07 -3.86 -13.58
CA GLU A 112 -2.98 -4.49 -14.36
C GLU A 112 -2.93 -3.96 -15.80
N SER A 113 -4.10 -3.67 -16.38
CA SER A 113 -4.21 -3.16 -17.75
C SER A 113 -4.12 -1.63 -17.86
N MET A 114 -3.99 -0.91 -16.74
CA MET A 114 -4.00 0.55 -16.70
C MET A 114 -2.61 1.16 -16.78
N GLY A 115 -2.53 2.43 -17.19
CA GLY A 115 -1.31 3.22 -17.02
C GLY A 115 -0.20 2.86 -18.00
N ALA A 116 -0.50 2.03 -19.00
CA ALA A 116 0.49 1.52 -19.94
C ALA A 116 1.18 2.69 -20.68
N PRO A 117 2.53 2.69 -20.75
CA PRO A 117 3.27 3.71 -21.47
C PRO A 117 2.91 3.65 -22.97
N GLY A 118 3.01 4.79 -23.64
CA GLY A 118 2.75 4.86 -25.08
C GLY A 118 2.26 6.23 -25.53
N LYS A 119 1.91 6.32 -26.81
CA LYS A 119 1.33 7.55 -27.39
C LYS A 119 0.04 7.92 -26.67
N ARG A 120 -0.26 9.21 -26.63
CA ARG A 120 -1.54 9.72 -26.10
C ARG A 120 -2.69 9.13 -26.91
N ASP A 121 -3.66 8.55 -26.21
CA ASP A 121 -4.87 7.98 -26.78
C ASP A 121 -6.04 8.39 -25.88
N ALA A 122 -6.84 9.35 -26.33
CA ALA A 122 -7.95 9.89 -25.57
C ALA A 122 -9.07 8.86 -25.35
N ALA A 123 -9.24 7.87 -26.23
CA ALA A 123 -10.25 6.82 -26.05
C ALA A 123 -9.82 5.87 -24.93
N ARG A 124 -8.55 5.46 -24.92
CA ARG A 124 -7.96 4.67 -23.84
C ARG A 124 -8.01 5.42 -22.51
N ASP A 125 -7.55 6.66 -22.47
CA ASP A 125 -7.50 7.47 -21.25
C ASP A 125 -8.89 7.62 -20.62
N ARG A 126 -9.94 7.86 -21.43
CA ARG A 126 -11.33 7.93 -20.96
C ARG A 126 -11.82 6.61 -20.38
N LYS A 127 -11.49 5.48 -21.02
CA LYS A 127 -11.89 4.13 -20.56
C LYS A 127 -11.20 3.77 -19.24
N GLU A 128 -9.91 4.07 -19.11
CA GLU A 128 -9.15 3.86 -17.87
C GLU A 128 -9.67 4.74 -16.74
N LEU A 129 -9.95 6.02 -17.02
CA LEU A 129 -10.54 6.94 -16.04
C LEU A 129 -11.91 6.45 -15.55
N ALA A 130 -12.79 6.00 -16.45
CA ALA A 130 -14.09 5.46 -16.07
C ALA A 130 -13.96 4.23 -15.15
N ARG A 131 -13.02 3.33 -15.45
CA ARG A 131 -12.72 2.17 -14.60
C ARG A 131 -12.14 2.58 -13.24
N LEU A 132 -11.20 3.52 -13.23
CA LEU A 132 -10.60 4.04 -12.00
C LEU A 132 -11.67 4.65 -11.09
N LYS A 133 -12.61 5.43 -11.64
CA LYS A 133 -13.77 5.95 -10.89
C LYS A 133 -14.59 4.83 -10.25
N THR A 134 -14.91 3.77 -10.99
CA THR A 134 -15.65 2.62 -10.44
C THR A 134 -14.90 1.95 -9.28
N ILE A 135 -13.58 1.80 -9.40
CA ILE A 135 -12.74 1.26 -8.32
C ILE A 135 -12.78 2.17 -7.11
N ILE A 136 -12.60 3.49 -7.30
CA ILE A 136 -12.60 4.47 -6.22
C ILE A 136 -13.93 4.50 -5.49
N THR A 137 -15.05 4.49 -6.20
CA THR A 137 -16.39 4.43 -5.59
C THR A 137 -16.62 3.17 -4.76
N SER A 138 -16.03 2.04 -5.15
CA SER A 138 -16.29 0.74 -4.52
C SER A 138 -15.29 0.40 -3.40
N HIS A 139 -14.04 0.88 -3.51
CA HIS A 139 -12.92 0.43 -2.68
C HIS A 139 -12.07 1.58 -2.11
N GLY A 140 -12.41 2.84 -2.42
CA GLY A 140 -11.53 3.97 -2.16
C GLY A 140 -10.35 4.01 -3.14
N TRP A 141 -9.40 4.90 -2.89
CA TRP A 141 -8.21 4.99 -3.74
C TRP A 141 -7.42 3.67 -3.72
N PRO A 142 -7.06 3.09 -4.88
CA PRO A 142 -6.35 1.81 -4.96
C PRO A 142 -4.86 2.00 -4.62
N GLY A 143 -4.56 2.31 -3.35
CA GLY A 143 -3.22 2.47 -2.81
C GLY A 143 -2.46 1.14 -2.65
N ALA A 144 -1.24 1.20 -2.13
CA ALA A 144 -0.31 0.07 -2.09
C ALA A 144 -0.83 -1.13 -1.26
N ARG A 145 -1.63 -0.89 -0.22
CA ARG A 145 -2.24 -1.93 0.60
C ARG A 145 -3.33 -2.67 -0.16
N PHE A 146 -4.02 -2.00 -1.09
CA PHE A 146 -5.05 -2.62 -1.91
C PHE A 146 -4.48 -3.26 -3.17
N ALA A 147 -3.73 -2.51 -3.96
CA ALA A 147 -3.31 -2.93 -5.28
C ALA A 147 -1.85 -3.43 -5.33
N GLY A 148 -1.08 -3.23 -4.27
CA GLY A 148 0.38 -3.29 -4.36
C GLY A 148 0.98 -2.01 -4.98
N PRO A 149 2.29 -1.76 -4.78
CA PRO A 149 2.92 -0.51 -5.20
C PRO A 149 2.90 -0.29 -6.73
N GLU A 150 3.04 -1.36 -7.52
CA GLU A 150 3.06 -1.29 -8.98
C GLU A 150 1.69 -0.88 -9.54
N LEU A 151 0.62 -1.57 -9.15
CA LEU A 151 -0.72 -1.25 -9.62
C LEU A 151 -1.24 0.08 -9.07
N ALA A 152 -0.82 0.47 -7.86
CA ALA A 152 -1.09 1.81 -7.33
C ALA A 152 -0.44 2.90 -8.20
N ALA A 153 0.78 2.67 -8.70
CA ALA A 153 1.43 3.58 -9.64
C ALA A 153 0.69 3.65 -10.99
N ASN A 154 0.09 2.55 -11.47
CA ASN A 154 -0.78 2.57 -12.66
C ASN A 154 -1.99 3.48 -12.45
N ALA A 155 -2.67 3.35 -11.31
CA ALA A 155 -3.79 4.23 -10.95
C ALA A 155 -3.39 5.71 -10.91
N PHE A 156 -2.23 6.00 -10.31
CA PHE A 156 -1.69 7.36 -10.27
C PHE A 156 -1.36 7.90 -11.67
N THR A 157 -0.82 7.07 -12.57
CA THR A 157 -0.55 7.42 -13.97
C THR A 157 -1.84 7.77 -14.73
N VAL A 158 -2.95 7.08 -14.46
CA VAL A 158 -4.26 7.42 -15.01
C VAL A 158 -4.73 8.78 -14.48
N LEU A 159 -4.60 9.03 -13.17
CA LEU A 159 -4.94 10.33 -12.59
C LEU A 159 -4.15 11.47 -13.24
N MET A 160 -2.84 11.32 -13.43
CA MET A 160 -2.00 12.38 -14.02
C MET A 160 -2.35 12.70 -15.49
N ARG A 161 -2.97 11.76 -16.21
CA ARG A 161 -3.49 11.99 -17.58
C ARG A 161 -4.91 12.57 -17.61
N THR A 162 -5.58 12.63 -16.47
CA THR A 162 -6.98 13.04 -16.36
C THR A 162 -7.13 14.56 -16.53
N PRO A 163 -8.21 15.05 -17.18
CA PRO A 163 -8.50 16.48 -17.26
C PRO A 163 -8.69 17.12 -15.87
N PRO A 164 -8.37 18.42 -15.68
CA PRO A 164 -8.40 19.07 -14.36
C PRO A 164 -9.71 18.91 -13.59
N LYS A 165 -10.86 19.07 -14.26
CA LYS A 165 -12.20 18.92 -13.66
C LYS A 165 -12.42 17.52 -13.07
N GLU A 166 -11.93 16.50 -13.76
CA GLU A 166 -12.08 15.11 -13.34
C GLU A 166 -11.05 14.75 -12.26
N MET A 167 -9.83 15.28 -12.35
CA MET A 167 -8.81 15.14 -11.31
C MET A 167 -9.29 15.72 -9.97
N GLU A 168 -9.91 16.90 -10.00
CA GLU A 168 -10.47 17.55 -8.81
C GLU A 168 -11.47 16.65 -8.07
N ALA A 169 -12.31 15.91 -8.80
CA ALA A 169 -13.27 14.97 -8.21
C ALA A 169 -12.60 13.74 -7.56
N LEU A 170 -11.39 13.36 -8.00
CA LEU A 170 -10.66 12.20 -7.48
C LEU A 170 -9.69 12.53 -6.34
N LEU A 171 -9.26 13.78 -6.21
CA LEU A 171 -8.32 14.21 -5.17
C LEU A 171 -8.75 13.89 -3.73
N PRO A 172 -10.03 13.99 -3.33
CA PRO A 172 -10.43 13.62 -1.97
C PRO A 172 -10.05 12.17 -1.60
N ALA A 173 -10.24 11.22 -2.51
CA ALA A 173 -9.86 9.83 -2.28
C ALA A 173 -8.34 9.64 -2.18
N LEU A 174 -7.57 10.37 -3.02
CA LEU A 174 -6.10 10.37 -2.94
C LEU A 174 -5.60 10.92 -1.60
N ARG A 175 -6.19 12.02 -1.11
CA ARG A 175 -5.87 12.63 0.19
C ARG A 175 -6.15 11.67 1.34
N GLU A 176 -7.32 11.01 1.33
CA GLU A 176 -7.69 10.04 2.35
C GLU A 176 -6.69 8.88 2.40
N ALA A 177 -6.30 8.34 1.24
CA ALA A 177 -5.30 7.28 1.17
C ALA A 177 -3.90 7.75 1.60
N GLN A 178 -3.51 8.99 1.29
CA GLN A 178 -2.25 9.55 1.77
C GLN A 178 -2.26 9.74 3.29
N ALA A 179 -3.36 10.20 3.89
CA ALA A 179 -3.51 10.34 5.34
C ALA A 179 -3.38 8.97 6.06
N GLN A 180 -3.72 7.88 5.38
CA GLN A 180 -3.54 6.50 5.84
C GLN A 180 -2.15 5.92 5.50
N ASN A 181 -1.23 6.73 4.98
CA ASN A 181 0.10 6.33 4.48
C ASN A 181 0.05 5.25 3.38
N ASP A 182 -1.05 5.19 2.62
CA ASP A 182 -1.24 4.22 1.53
C ASP A 182 -0.85 4.78 0.14
N VAL A 183 -0.51 6.06 0.10
CA VAL A 183 -0.05 6.80 -1.09
C VAL A 183 1.19 7.62 -0.70
N PRO A 184 2.28 7.60 -1.50
CA PRO A 184 3.43 8.46 -1.26
C PRO A 184 3.06 9.94 -1.26
N GLY A 185 3.55 10.72 -0.28
CA GLY A 185 3.25 12.16 -0.21
C GLY A 185 3.66 12.94 -1.47
N ALA A 186 4.72 12.49 -2.16
CA ALA A 186 5.14 13.05 -3.45
C ALA A 186 4.05 12.94 -4.55
N GLN A 187 3.28 11.84 -4.56
CA GLN A 187 2.18 11.67 -5.52
C GLN A 187 1.04 12.65 -5.23
N LEU A 188 0.67 12.82 -3.95
CA LEU A 188 -0.33 13.80 -3.55
C LEU A 188 0.12 15.22 -3.90
N ALA A 189 1.34 15.60 -3.53
CA ALA A 189 1.91 16.91 -3.83
C ALA A 189 1.89 17.23 -5.33
N GLN A 190 2.26 16.25 -6.17
CA GLN A 190 2.26 16.40 -7.62
C GLN A 190 0.84 16.59 -8.19
N ALA A 191 -0.14 15.83 -7.69
CA ALA A 191 -1.51 15.94 -8.16
C ALA A 191 -2.17 17.27 -7.73
N GLU A 192 -1.92 17.73 -6.50
CA GLU A 192 -2.44 19.03 -6.02
C GLU A 192 -1.87 20.20 -6.81
N ASP A 193 -0.54 20.26 -6.95
CA ASP A 193 0.12 21.34 -7.68
C ASP A 193 -0.30 21.36 -9.15
N ARG A 194 -0.44 20.18 -9.79
CA ARG A 194 -0.94 20.08 -11.17
C ARG A 194 -2.32 20.69 -11.32
N LEU A 195 -3.23 20.43 -10.38
CA LEU A 195 -4.57 21.00 -10.41
C LEU A 195 -4.53 22.52 -10.21
N LEU A 196 -3.73 23.02 -9.26
CA LEU A 196 -3.59 24.45 -8.99
C LEU A 196 -3.03 25.20 -10.19
N VAL A 197 -1.94 24.70 -10.78
CA VAL A 197 -1.35 25.29 -11.99
C VAL A 197 -2.34 25.26 -13.16
N ALA A 198 -3.10 24.18 -13.33
CA ALA A 198 -4.15 24.11 -14.36
C ALA A 198 -5.29 25.13 -14.14
N LYS A 199 -5.48 25.60 -12.91
CA LYS A 199 -6.43 26.68 -12.54
C LYS A 199 -5.79 28.07 -12.54
N GLY A 200 -4.51 28.19 -12.92
CA GLY A 200 -3.76 29.45 -12.87
C GLY A 200 -3.46 29.94 -11.44
N GLN A 201 -3.51 29.04 -10.46
CA GLN A 201 -3.24 29.35 -9.05
C GLN A 201 -1.79 28.99 -8.69
N PRO A 202 -1.19 29.68 -7.70
CA PRO A 202 0.09 29.28 -7.14
C PRO A 202 0.04 27.84 -6.63
N GLN A 203 1.12 27.09 -6.87
CA GLN A 203 1.26 25.71 -6.40
C GLN A 203 1.76 25.66 -4.95
N ARG A 204 1.52 24.56 -4.23
CA ARG A 204 1.84 24.47 -2.79
C ARG A 204 3.21 23.89 -2.50
N TYR A 205 3.62 22.91 -3.31
CA TYR A 205 4.80 22.08 -3.04
C TYR A 205 5.91 22.27 -4.07
N GLY A 206 5.68 23.05 -5.13
CA GLY A 206 6.73 23.36 -6.11
C GLY A 206 7.06 22.20 -7.06
N THR A 207 6.14 21.26 -7.28
CA THR A 207 6.39 20.06 -8.10
C THR A 207 6.26 20.29 -9.61
N GLN A 208 5.55 21.33 -10.04
CA GLN A 208 5.38 21.67 -11.45
C GLN A 208 6.45 22.66 -11.90
N LEU A 209 7.13 22.34 -13.00
CA LEU A 209 8.17 23.17 -13.58
C LEU A 209 7.74 23.72 -14.95
N ALA A 210 8.08 24.97 -15.25
CA ALA A 210 8.03 25.59 -16.56
C ALA A 210 9.43 26.10 -16.92
N SER A 211 9.95 25.70 -18.09
CA SER A 211 11.31 26.06 -18.53
C SER A 211 12.40 25.74 -17.48
N GLY A 212 12.26 24.62 -16.77
CA GLY A 212 13.21 24.18 -15.74
C GLY A 212 13.09 24.90 -14.39
N LYS A 213 12.19 25.88 -14.25
CA LYS A 213 11.93 26.59 -13.00
C LYS A 213 10.56 26.25 -12.43
N PRO A 214 10.37 26.23 -11.11
CA PRO A 214 9.04 26.07 -10.53
C PRO A 214 8.09 27.15 -11.04
N VAL A 215 6.85 26.76 -11.37
CA VAL A 215 5.74 27.71 -11.49
C VAL A 215 5.54 28.42 -10.14
N ILE A 216 4.90 29.59 -10.14
CA ILE A 216 4.62 30.41 -8.95
C ILE A 216 4.18 29.53 -7.76
N ILE A 217 4.90 29.65 -6.65
CA ILE A 217 4.66 28.88 -5.41
C ILE A 217 3.92 29.77 -4.41
N GLU A 218 2.92 29.23 -3.71
CA GLU A 218 2.30 29.90 -2.57
C GLU A 218 3.33 29.99 -1.44
N ASP A 219 3.54 31.18 -0.85
CA ASP A 219 4.42 31.37 0.32
C ASP A 219 5.67 30.48 0.36
N GLU A 220 6.72 30.91 -0.34
CA GLU A 220 7.99 30.18 -0.43
C GLU A 220 8.65 29.98 0.93
N SER A 221 8.37 30.84 1.93
CA SER A 221 8.99 30.75 3.26
C SER A 221 8.54 29.51 4.04
N ALA A 222 7.31 29.03 3.80
CA ALA A 222 6.75 27.84 4.44
C ALA A 222 6.82 26.58 3.56
N LEU A 223 7.40 26.67 2.36
CA LEU A 223 7.45 25.59 1.38
C LEU A 223 8.11 24.32 1.92
N ASP A 224 9.30 24.44 2.50
CA ASP A 224 10.05 23.29 2.99
C ASP A 224 9.37 22.63 4.20
N ILE A 225 8.60 23.39 4.99
CA ILE A 225 7.77 22.84 6.06
C ILE A 225 6.68 21.95 5.46
N ARG A 226 5.93 22.45 4.46
CA ARG A 226 4.89 21.68 3.76
C ARG A 226 5.46 20.43 3.09
N ARG A 227 6.61 20.55 2.42
CA ARG A 227 7.30 19.44 1.77
C ARG A 227 7.73 18.37 2.78
N LYS A 228 8.31 18.77 3.91
CA LYS A 228 8.71 17.86 4.98
C LYS A 228 7.52 17.10 5.56
N MET A 229 6.36 17.74 5.74
CA MET A 229 5.15 17.07 6.24
C MET A 229 4.64 15.94 5.32
N LEU A 230 4.95 16.00 4.03
CA LEU A 230 4.64 14.96 3.05
C LEU A 230 5.83 14.04 2.73
N GLY A 231 6.95 14.17 3.45
CA GLY A 231 8.15 13.37 3.22
C GLY A 231 8.91 13.72 1.92
N LEU A 232 8.69 14.91 1.35
CA LEU A 232 9.47 15.42 0.23
C LEU A 232 10.79 16.02 0.73
N PRO A 233 11.89 15.91 -0.04
CA PRO A 233 13.12 16.65 0.26
C PRO A 233 12.86 18.16 0.17
N PRO A 234 13.68 19.01 0.81
CA PRO A 234 13.59 20.46 0.61
C PRO A 234 13.75 20.81 -0.87
N MET A 235 13.21 21.96 -1.30
CA MET A 235 13.45 22.42 -2.66
C MET A 235 14.95 22.64 -2.88
N PRO A 236 15.52 22.21 -4.02
CA PRO A 236 16.88 22.58 -4.35
C PRO A 236 16.94 24.10 -4.45
N THR A 237 17.79 24.72 -3.62
CA THR A 237 18.15 26.12 -3.80
C THR A 237 18.70 26.26 -5.20
N THR A 238 18.01 27.00 -6.07
CA THR A 238 18.60 27.39 -7.35
C THR A 238 19.77 28.27 -6.98
N SER A 239 20.98 27.72 -6.98
CA SER A 239 22.21 28.51 -6.93
C SER A 239 22.12 29.45 -8.11
N GLY A 240 21.89 30.73 -7.85
CA GLY A 240 21.74 31.73 -8.88
C GLY A 240 22.94 31.71 -9.81
N GLN A 241 22.67 31.63 -11.12
CA GLN A 241 23.35 32.34 -12.20
C GLN A 241 22.57 32.12 -13.50
#